data_AF-A0A316RVV5-F1
#
_entry.id   AF-A0A316RVV5-F1
#
_cell.length_a   1.000
_cell.length_b   1.000
_cell.length_c   1.000
_cell.angle_alpha   90.00
_cell.angle_beta   90.00
_cell.angle_gamma   90.00
#
_symmetry.space_group_name_H-M   'P 1'
#
loop_
_entity.id
_entity.type
_entity.pdbx_description
1 polymer ?
#
loop_
_entity_poly.entity_id
_entity_poly.type
_entity_poly.pdbx_seq_one_letter_code
_entity_poly.pdbx_strand_id
1 'polypeptide(L)'
;MITFKNASGQLEIIDGQQRLTTIMLLLRAFYDKFANMKDKQSVKMREAIARCVWKTDEFDEPDMERLKIDSEVASDNDKGEFLEILREGHVGAGWKSAFARNFAYFQKKIEQLVSEWPTYTVYMATRVINNVILLPIEAESQDTALRIFSTLNDRGLPLSDADIFKSQFYRHYSDEGCKDEFIRRWKVLEAGANAIFRPMRGTPMDELFTRYMYYRRARLGIRDTTTASLRDFFGADGYAMLKEEGTLGDLEVLLGFWHKVDAQEGFSGRVLRRLFVLNYAPNGMWTYLVSVWFLSNRDAEGNLDPLSKRANLEALGNKALLEKRVNSTRN
;
A
#
# COMPACT_ATOMS: atom_id res chain seq x y z
N MET A 1 -8.45 -4.74 -15.04
CA MET A 1 -7.57 -3.55 -15.00
C MET A 1 -8.47 -2.37 -14.76
N ILE A 2 -8.15 -1.49 -13.82
CA ILE A 2 -9.05 -0.37 -13.47
C ILE A 2 -8.39 0.91 -13.95
N THR A 3 -9.12 1.67 -14.75
CA THR A 3 -8.66 2.92 -15.34
C THR A 3 -9.66 4.04 -15.10
N PHE A 4 -9.20 5.28 -15.17
CA PHE A 4 -10.08 6.45 -15.27
C PHE A 4 -9.46 7.46 -16.22
N LYS A 5 -10.28 8.38 -16.74
CA LYS A 5 -9.81 9.46 -17.59
C LYS A 5 -9.53 10.70 -16.76
N ASN A 6 -8.31 11.22 -16.81
CA ASN A 6 -7.92 12.42 -16.06
C ASN A 6 -8.38 13.71 -16.77
N ALA A 7 -8.12 14.87 -16.16
CA ALA A 7 -8.54 16.18 -16.69
C ALA A 7 -7.89 16.53 -18.05
N SER A 8 -6.71 15.99 -18.36
CA SER A 8 -6.05 16.13 -19.67
C SER A 8 -6.55 15.11 -20.71
N GLY A 9 -7.52 14.27 -20.35
CA GLY A 9 -8.13 13.28 -21.24
C GLY A 9 -7.30 12.01 -21.42
N GLN A 10 -6.25 11.81 -20.63
CA GLN A 10 -5.41 10.61 -20.64
C GLN A 10 -6.02 9.53 -19.74
N LEU A 11 -5.86 8.26 -20.16
CA LEU A 11 -6.27 7.12 -19.35
C LEU A 11 -5.18 6.80 -18.33
N GLU A 12 -5.51 6.95 -17.06
CA GLU A 12 -4.65 6.58 -15.94
C GLU A 12 -5.06 5.23 -15.37
N ILE A 13 -4.06 4.46 -14.92
CA ILE A 13 -4.24 3.11 -14.40
C ILE A 13 -4.15 3.13 -12.88
N ILE A 14 -5.27 2.83 -12.22
CA ILE A 14 -5.35 2.70 -10.76
C ILE A 14 -4.93 1.30 -10.29
N ASP A 15 -5.31 0.26 -11.04
CA ASP A 15 -4.99 -1.12 -10.71
C ASP A 15 -4.69 -1.98 -11.94
N GLY A 16 -3.79 -2.94 -11.75
CA GLY A 16 -3.25 -3.80 -12.80
C GLY A 16 -1.89 -3.35 -13.35
N GLN A 17 -1.26 -2.33 -12.73
CA GLN A 17 0.05 -1.82 -13.15
C GLN A 17 1.12 -2.93 -13.21
N GLN A 18 1.20 -3.78 -12.17
CA GLN A 18 2.17 -4.89 -12.14
C GLN A 18 1.93 -5.92 -13.26
N ARG A 19 0.67 -6.27 -13.52
CA ARG A 19 0.30 -7.23 -14.57
C ARG A 19 0.62 -6.66 -15.96
N LEU A 20 0.26 -5.40 -16.20
CA LEU A 20 0.55 -4.71 -17.46
C LEU A 20 2.06 -4.63 -17.70
N THR A 21 2.82 -4.20 -16.69
CA THR A 21 4.28 -4.09 -16.78
C THR A 21 4.92 -5.44 -17.13
N THR A 22 4.48 -6.51 -16.47
CA THR A 22 4.99 -7.86 -16.72
C THR A 22 4.71 -8.32 -18.15
N ILE A 23 3.48 -8.09 -18.65
CA ILE A 23 3.10 -8.42 -20.03
C ILE A 23 3.91 -7.59 -21.02
N MET A 24 4.11 -6.30 -20.77
CA MET A 24 4.91 -5.42 -21.64
C MET A 24 6.36 -5.87 -21.74
N LEU A 25 6.99 -6.25 -20.63
CA LEU A 25 8.35 -6.81 -20.63
C LEU A 25 8.42 -8.13 -21.42
N LEU A 26 7.42 -9.00 -21.26
CA LEU A 26 7.34 -10.26 -22.01
C LEU A 26 7.21 -10.01 -23.52
N LEU A 27 6.31 -9.11 -23.93
CA LEU A 27 6.11 -8.73 -25.32
C LEU A 27 7.38 -8.12 -25.91
N ARG A 28 8.04 -7.21 -25.17
CA ARG A 28 9.31 -6.61 -25.58
C ARG A 28 10.41 -7.66 -25.80
N ALA A 29 10.48 -8.69 -24.96
CA ALA A 29 11.48 -9.76 -25.12
C ALA A 29 11.19 -10.63 -26.36
N PHE A 30 9.92 -10.89 -26.68
CA PHE A 30 9.55 -11.54 -27.94
C PHE A 30 9.90 -10.69 -29.16
N TYR A 31 9.65 -9.37 -29.09
CA TYR A 31 9.97 -8.43 -30.17
C TYR A 31 11.45 -8.48 -30.57
N ASP A 32 12.37 -8.47 -29.59
CA ASP A 32 13.81 -8.60 -29.86
C ASP A 32 14.14 -9.94 -30.51
N LYS A 33 13.54 -11.03 -30.02
CA LYS A 33 13.86 -12.35 -30.54
C LYS A 33 13.47 -12.51 -32.00
N PHE A 34 12.35 -11.91 -32.41
CA PHE A 34 11.90 -11.93 -33.80
C PHE A 34 12.70 -10.99 -34.71
N ALA A 35 13.64 -10.19 -34.19
CA ALA A 35 14.33 -9.21 -35.00
C ALA A 35 15.18 -9.81 -36.14
N ASN A 36 15.72 -10.99 -35.91
CA ASN A 36 16.56 -11.71 -36.87
C ASN A 36 15.79 -12.77 -37.68
N MET A 37 14.49 -12.94 -37.43
CA MET A 37 13.67 -13.94 -38.11
C MET A 37 13.02 -13.35 -39.37
N LYS A 38 13.26 -13.98 -40.52
CA LYS A 38 12.79 -13.50 -41.84
C LYS A 38 11.54 -14.20 -42.33
N ASP A 39 11.04 -15.20 -41.60
CA ASP A 39 9.81 -15.88 -42.02
C ASP A 39 8.59 -14.96 -41.85
N LYS A 40 7.59 -15.18 -42.71
CA LYS A 40 6.39 -14.34 -42.78
C LYS A 40 5.61 -14.28 -41.47
N GLN A 41 5.62 -15.34 -40.67
CA GLN A 41 4.85 -15.40 -39.43
C GLN A 41 5.53 -14.58 -38.33
N SER A 42 6.86 -14.71 -38.20
CA SER A 42 7.67 -13.93 -37.25
C SER A 42 7.66 -12.44 -37.56
N VAL A 43 7.72 -12.05 -38.84
CA VAL A 43 7.63 -10.62 -39.23
C VAL A 43 6.29 -10.03 -38.82
N LYS A 44 5.18 -10.69 -39.17
CA LYS A 44 3.84 -10.25 -38.76
C LYS A 44 3.66 -10.21 -37.24
N MET A 45 4.24 -11.18 -36.54
CA MET A 45 4.21 -11.20 -35.07
C MET A 45 4.97 -10.01 -34.49
N ARG A 46 6.14 -9.70 -35.04
CA ARG A 46 6.94 -8.55 -34.62
C ARG A 46 6.19 -7.24 -34.81
N GLU A 47 5.53 -7.06 -35.95
CA GLU A 47 4.67 -5.91 -36.23
C GLU A 47 3.49 -5.82 -35.23
N ALA A 48 2.84 -6.94 -34.94
CA ALA A 48 1.74 -6.99 -33.97
C ALA A 48 2.19 -6.58 -32.57
N ILE A 49 3.35 -7.09 -32.12
CA ILE A 49 3.95 -6.68 -30.85
C ILE A 49 4.31 -5.19 -30.88
N ALA A 50 4.85 -4.69 -31.99
CA ALA A 50 5.24 -3.29 -32.11
C ALA A 50 4.05 -2.36 -31.87
N ARG A 51 2.90 -2.66 -32.48
CA ARG A 51 1.65 -1.92 -32.27
C ARG A 51 1.14 -2.01 -30.83
N CYS A 52 1.57 -2.98 -30.02
CA CYS A 52 1.21 -3.04 -28.60
C CYS A 52 2.10 -2.16 -27.71
N VAL A 53 3.38 -2.00 -28.06
CA VAL A 53 4.39 -1.31 -27.25
C VAL A 53 4.48 0.18 -27.59
N TRP A 54 4.45 0.52 -28.88
CA TRP A 54 4.64 1.87 -29.40
C TRP A 54 3.34 2.46 -29.96
N LYS A 55 3.23 3.80 -29.93
CA LYS A 55 2.15 4.53 -30.60
C LYS A 55 2.29 4.35 -32.09
N THR A 56 1.17 4.33 -32.79
CA THR A 56 1.12 4.19 -34.25
C THR A 56 0.66 5.50 -34.88
N ASP A 57 1.12 5.75 -36.10
CA ASP A 57 0.61 6.83 -36.93
C ASP A 57 -0.70 6.46 -37.64
N GLU A 58 -1.15 7.30 -38.58
CA GLU A 58 -2.37 7.08 -39.37
C GLU A 58 -2.31 5.83 -40.28
N PHE A 59 -1.12 5.27 -40.49
CA PHE A 59 -0.86 4.11 -41.34
C PHE A 59 -0.51 2.84 -40.54
N ASP A 60 -0.76 2.85 -39.22
CA ASP A 60 -0.42 1.76 -38.29
C ASP A 60 1.11 1.52 -38.14
N GLU A 61 1.96 2.47 -38.55
CA GLU A 61 3.41 2.37 -38.38
C GLU A 61 3.83 2.78 -36.97
N PRO A 62 4.59 1.94 -36.24
CA PRO A 62 4.98 2.21 -34.86
C PRO A 62 6.09 3.26 -34.75
N ASP A 63 5.84 4.31 -33.97
CA ASP A 63 6.81 5.33 -33.59
C ASP A 63 7.66 4.84 -32.40
N MET A 64 8.90 4.41 -32.70
CA MET A 64 9.79 3.80 -31.70
C MET A 64 10.23 4.76 -30.58
N GLU A 65 10.06 6.07 -30.77
CA GLU A 65 10.35 7.09 -29.76
C GLU A 65 9.18 7.28 -28.77
N ARG A 66 7.97 6.88 -29.18
CA ARG A 66 6.73 7.15 -28.42
C ARG A 66 6.08 5.88 -27.93
N LEU A 67 6.40 5.50 -26.70
CA LEU A 67 5.74 4.40 -25.99
C LEU A 67 4.24 4.68 -25.78
N LYS A 68 3.42 3.62 -25.79
CA LYS A 68 1.99 3.69 -25.42
C LYS A 68 1.75 3.90 -23.93
N ILE A 69 2.74 3.55 -23.11
CA ILE A 69 2.71 3.74 -21.66
C ILE A 69 3.68 4.86 -21.33
N ASP A 70 3.19 5.79 -20.52
CA ASP A 70 4.01 6.79 -19.85
C ASP A 70 3.92 6.59 -18.33
N SER A 71 4.92 7.05 -17.59
CA SER A 71 4.93 6.97 -16.13
C SER A 71 5.09 8.34 -15.50
N GLU A 72 3.98 8.93 -15.02
CA GLU A 72 4.00 10.23 -14.35
C GLU A 72 4.48 10.19 -12.88
N VAL A 73 4.83 9.01 -12.37
CA VAL A 73 5.34 8.87 -11.00
C VAL A 73 6.86 9.03 -11.01
N ALA A 74 7.28 10.29 -11.13
CA ALA A 74 8.60 10.77 -11.51
C ALA A 74 9.75 10.59 -10.48
N SER A 75 9.75 9.54 -9.62
CA SER A 75 10.75 9.47 -8.54
C SER A 75 11.44 8.12 -8.29
N ASP A 76 11.16 7.07 -9.06
CA ASP A 76 11.84 5.77 -8.89
C ASP A 76 12.85 5.54 -10.02
N ASN A 77 14.13 5.46 -9.68
CA ASN A 77 15.22 5.11 -10.60
C ASN A 77 14.93 3.80 -11.36
N ASP A 78 14.25 2.86 -10.68
CA ASP A 78 13.79 1.59 -11.25
C ASP A 78 12.80 1.75 -12.42
N LYS A 79 12.01 2.84 -12.47
CA LYS A 79 11.05 3.08 -13.57
C LYS A 79 11.71 3.65 -14.82
N GLY A 80 12.82 4.38 -14.66
CA GLY A 80 13.69 4.75 -15.76
C GLY A 80 14.20 3.50 -16.49
N GLU A 81 14.70 2.52 -15.72
CA GLU A 81 15.13 1.23 -16.27
C GLU A 81 13.99 0.54 -17.04
N PHE A 82 12.75 0.56 -16.54
CA PHE A 82 11.60 -0.02 -17.27
C PHE A 82 11.35 0.63 -18.64
N LEU A 83 11.32 1.96 -18.70
CA LEU A 83 11.10 2.68 -19.96
C LEU A 83 12.26 2.49 -20.93
N GLU A 84 13.50 2.47 -20.44
CA GLU A 84 14.68 2.17 -21.24
C GLU A 84 14.65 0.74 -21.79
N ILE A 85 14.27 -0.27 -20.99
CA ILE A 85 14.09 -1.65 -21.47
C ILE A 85 13.07 -1.69 -22.62
N LEU A 86 11.95 -0.97 -22.49
CA LEU A 86 10.93 -0.95 -23.55
C LEU A 86 11.42 -0.27 -24.82
N ARG A 87 12.27 0.77 -24.73
CA ARG A 87 12.85 1.44 -25.91
C ARG A 87 13.96 0.61 -26.53
N GLU A 88 14.98 0.28 -25.76
CA GLU A 88 16.26 -0.24 -26.27
C GLU A 88 16.33 -1.77 -26.30
N GLY A 89 15.58 -2.47 -25.44
CA GLY A 89 15.56 -3.93 -25.40
C GLY A 89 16.76 -4.58 -24.71
N HIS A 90 17.52 -3.82 -23.93
CA HIS A 90 18.64 -4.36 -23.17
C HIS A 90 18.59 -3.99 -21.69
N VAL A 91 19.26 -4.79 -20.88
CA VAL A 91 19.48 -4.52 -19.46
C VAL A 91 20.85 -3.88 -19.30
N GLY A 92 20.90 -2.67 -18.75
CA GLY A 92 22.15 -1.98 -18.46
C GLY A 92 23.04 -2.75 -17.48
N ALA A 93 24.36 -2.59 -17.63
CA ALA A 93 25.32 -3.24 -16.76
C ALA A 93 25.15 -2.79 -15.30
N GLY A 94 24.82 -3.72 -14.42
CA GLY A 94 24.66 -3.45 -12.98
C GLY A 94 23.24 -3.10 -12.53
N TRP A 95 22.25 -3.11 -13.42
CA TRP A 95 20.84 -2.95 -13.04
C TRP A 95 20.37 -4.10 -12.16
N LYS A 96 19.75 -3.75 -11.03
CA LYS A 96 19.28 -4.71 -10.02
C LYS A 96 17.78 -4.62 -9.77
N SER A 97 17.05 -3.75 -10.48
CA SER A 97 15.61 -3.60 -10.30
C SER A 97 14.85 -4.91 -10.59
N ALA A 98 13.62 -4.99 -10.09
CA ALA A 98 12.74 -6.09 -10.42
C ALA A 98 12.44 -6.16 -11.92
N PHE A 99 12.37 -5.02 -12.62
CA PHE A 99 12.13 -4.95 -14.07
C PHE A 99 13.29 -5.56 -14.85
N ALA A 100 14.52 -5.17 -14.53
CA ALA A 100 15.74 -5.71 -15.13
C ALA A 100 15.83 -7.23 -14.97
N ARG A 101 15.61 -7.74 -13.75
CA ARG A 101 15.62 -9.20 -13.48
C ARG A 101 14.52 -9.93 -14.24
N ASN A 102 13.31 -9.38 -14.29
CA ASN A 102 12.18 -9.99 -14.99
C ASN A 102 12.40 -10.04 -16.50
N PHE A 103 12.91 -8.95 -17.08
CA PHE A 103 13.21 -8.90 -18.51
C PHE A 103 14.33 -9.87 -18.89
N ALA A 104 15.43 -9.89 -18.13
CA ALA A 104 16.51 -10.86 -18.34
C ALA A 104 16.02 -12.31 -18.20
N TYR A 105 15.12 -12.57 -17.26
CA TYR A 105 14.47 -13.88 -17.11
C TYR A 105 13.67 -14.26 -18.37
N PHE A 106 12.85 -13.34 -18.91
CA PHE A 106 12.09 -13.59 -20.13
C PHE A 106 12.99 -13.80 -21.34
N GLN A 107 14.03 -12.99 -21.52
CA GLN A 107 15.01 -13.17 -22.60
C GLN A 107 15.62 -14.58 -22.55
N LYS A 108 16.09 -15.02 -21.38
CA LYS A 108 16.66 -16.36 -21.19
C LYS A 108 15.65 -17.47 -21.49
N LYS A 109 14.40 -17.32 -21.03
CA LYS A 109 13.35 -18.33 -21.26
C LYS A 109 12.90 -18.41 -22.71
N ILE A 110 12.81 -17.28 -23.40
CA ILE A 110 12.48 -17.22 -24.82
C ILE A 110 13.64 -17.78 -25.64
N GLU A 111 14.88 -17.51 -25.28
CA GLU A 111 16.04 -18.11 -25.93
C GLU A 111 16.06 -19.64 -25.81
N GLN A 112 15.80 -20.16 -24.60
CA GLN A 112 15.62 -21.58 -24.35
C GLN A 112 14.48 -22.16 -25.20
N LEU A 113 13.32 -21.49 -25.23
CA LEU A 113 12.16 -21.92 -26.01
C LEU A 113 12.47 -21.98 -27.52
N VAL A 114 13.22 -21.01 -28.05
CA VAL A 114 13.61 -20.99 -29.45
C VAL A 114 14.62 -22.08 -29.77
N SER A 115 15.53 -22.39 -28.85
CA SER A 115 16.53 -23.44 -29.05
C SER A 115 15.91 -24.84 -29.00
N GLU A 116 14.97 -25.08 -28.09
CA GLU A 116 14.35 -26.40 -27.91
C GLU A 116 13.16 -26.61 -28.85
N TRP A 117 12.35 -25.56 -29.07
CA TRP A 117 11.06 -25.62 -29.76
C TRP A 117 10.87 -24.45 -30.74
N PRO A 118 11.73 -24.27 -31.77
CA PRO A 118 11.71 -23.11 -32.66
C PRO A 118 10.33 -22.84 -33.27
N THR A 119 9.69 -23.88 -33.83
CA THR A 119 8.39 -23.77 -34.50
C THR A 119 7.28 -23.32 -33.56
N TYR A 120 7.32 -23.70 -32.28
CA TYR A 120 6.30 -23.37 -31.29
C TYR A 120 6.45 -21.96 -30.72
N THR A 121 7.62 -21.34 -30.86
CA THR A 121 7.88 -19.99 -30.33
C THR A 121 6.91 -18.95 -30.89
N VAL A 122 6.71 -18.96 -32.21
CA VAL A 122 5.80 -18.00 -32.88
C VAL A 122 4.35 -18.25 -32.44
N TYR A 123 3.94 -19.51 -32.31
CA TYR A 123 2.60 -19.86 -31.80
C TYR A 123 2.39 -19.42 -30.35
N MET A 124 3.41 -19.53 -29.50
CA MET A 124 3.35 -19.05 -28.13
C MET A 124 3.14 -17.54 -28.09
N ALA A 125 3.96 -16.77 -28.82
CA ALA A 125 3.80 -15.31 -28.92
C ALA A 125 2.41 -14.94 -29.47
N THR A 126 1.93 -15.68 -30.48
CA THR A 126 0.58 -15.49 -31.06
C THR A 126 -0.52 -15.68 -30.02
N ARG A 127 -0.43 -16.73 -29.21
CA ARG A 127 -1.43 -16.99 -28.15
C ARG A 127 -1.37 -15.95 -27.05
N VAL A 128 -0.20 -15.43 -26.71
CA VAL A 128 -0.09 -14.34 -25.73
C VAL A 128 -0.83 -13.09 -26.24
N ILE A 129 -0.67 -12.71 -27.51
CA ILE A 129 -1.34 -11.52 -28.05
C ILE A 129 -2.84 -11.74 -28.27
N ASN A 130 -3.22 -12.88 -28.83
CA ASN A 130 -4.59 -13.10 -29.31
C ASN A 130 -5.53 -13.72 -28.27
N ASN A 131 -5.00 -14.44 -27.27
CA ASN A 131 -5.84 -15.19 -26.33
C ASN A 131 -5.77 -14.63 -24.90
N VAL A 132 -4.83 -13.74 -24.58
CA VAL A 132 -4.82 -13.06 -23.27
C VAL A 132 -5.79 -11.89 -23.32
N ILE A 133 -6.87 -12.00 -22.55
CA ILE A 133 -7.90 -10.96 -22.47
C ILE A 133 -7.57 -10.03 -21.31
N LEU A 134 -7.32 -8.76 -21.62
CA LEU A 134 -7.33 -7.70 -20.64
C LEU A 134 -8.76 -7.21 -20.50
N LEU A 135 -9.32 -7.29 -19.30
CA LEU A 135 -10.64 -6.74 -18.98
C LEU A 135 -10.45 -5.32 -18.41
N PRO A 136 -10.61 -4.26 -19.21
CA PRO A 136 -10.60 -2.89 -18.69
C PRO A 136 -11.92 -2.58 -18.00
N ILE A 137 -11.83 -1.93 -16.85
CA ILE A 137 -12.94 -1.31 -16.14
C ILE A 137 -12.62 0.17 -16.11
N GLU A 138 -13.26 0.93 -16.98
CA GLU A 138 -13.12 2.39 -17.03
C GLU A 138 -14.14 3.01 -16.08
N ALA A 139 -13.63 3.76 -15.10
CA ALA A 139 -14.44 4.52 -14.16
C ALA A 139 -14.58 5.97 -14.62
N GLU A 140 -15.73 6.56 -14.29
CA GLU A 140 -16.05 7.96 -14.62
C GLU A 140 -15.13 8.98 -13.93
N SER A 141 -14.51 8.58 -12.82
CA SER A 141 -13.60 9.42 -12.05
C SER A 141 -12.58 8.58 -11.29
N GLN A 142 -11.50 9.22 -10.85
CA GLN A 142 -10.49 8.60 -9.98
C GLN A 142 -11.12 8.04 -8.70
N ASP A 143 -12.10 8.75 -8.12
CA ASP A 143 -12.83 8.31 -6.94
C ASP A 143 -13.58 6.99 -7.16
N THR A 144 -14.30 6.90 -8.27
CA THR A 144 -15.04 5.70 -8.66
C THR A 144 -14.09 4.55 -8.95
N ALA A 145 -12.94 4.80 -9.61
CA ALA A 145 -11.91 3.80 -9.84
C ALA A 145 -11.35 3.24 -8.53
N LEU A 146 -11.04 4.11 -7.55
CA LEU A 146 -10.56 3.71 -6.23
C LEU A 146 -11.60 2.89 -5.46
N ARG A 147 -12.89 3.27 -5.52
CA ARG A 147 -13.97 2.48 -4.91
C ARG A 147 -14.10 1.10 -5.55
N ILE A 148 -14.11 1.04 -6.89
CA ILE A 148 -14.16 -0.22 -7.65
C ILE A 148 -12.96 -1.10 -7.28
N PHE A 149 -11.76 -0.51 -7.14
CA PHE A 149 -10.56 -1.21 -6.69
C PHE A 149 -10.72 -1.80 -5.30
N SER A 150 -11.19 -1.01 -4.32
CA SER A 150 -11.45 -1.50 -2.96
C SER A 150 -12.45 -2.67 -2.98
N THR A 151 -13.57 -2.53 -3.71
CA THR A 151 -14.61 -3.57 -3.78
C THR A 151 -14.16 -4.85 -4.52
N LEU A 152 -13.33 -4.73 -5.57
CA LEU A 152 -12.80 -5.88 -6.29
C LEU A 152 -11.76 -6.65 -5.48
N ASN A 153 -10.91 -5.94 -4.73
CA ASN A 153 -9.92 -6.57 -3.86
C ASN A 153 -10.52 -7.19 -2.59
N ASP A 154 -11.70 -6.73 -2.16
CA ASP A 154 -12.44 -7.37 -1.07
C ASP A 154 -12.90 -8.81 -1.39
N ARG A 155 -12.81 -9.26 -2.65
CA ARG A 155 -13.09 -10.65 -3.07
C ARG A 155 -11.83 -11.51 -3.27
N GLY A 156 -10.63 -10.91 -3.22
CA GLY A 156 -9.32 -11.59 -3.22
C GLY A 156 -8.72 -11.67 -1.82
N LEU A 157 -7.39 -11.86 -1.68
CA LEU A 157 -6.73 -11.67 -0.37
C LEU A 157 -7.08 -10.25 0.11
N PRO A 158 -7.84 -10.11 1.20
CA PRO A 158 -8.46 -8.83 1.55
C PRO A 158 -7.38 -7.78 1.79
N LEU A 159 -7.53 -6.61 1.19
CA LEU A 159 -6.73 -5.43 1.54
C LEU A 159 -6.80 -5.22 3.05
N SER A 160 -5.67 -4.87 3.68
CA SER A 160 -5.72 -4.50 5.09
C SER A 160 -6.55 -3.22 5.24
N ASP A 161 -7.13 -3.02 6.43
CA ASP A 161 -7.90 -1.81 6.70
C ASP A 161 -6.99 -0.58 6.56
N ALA A 162 -5.73 -0.71 6.99
CA ALA A 162 -4.69 0.27 6.80
C ALA A 162 -4.42 0.64 5.32
N ASP A 163 -4.45 -0.31 4.39
CA ASP A 163 -4.27 -0.01 2.95
C ASP A 163 -5.44 0.81 2.40
N ILE A 164 -6.66 0.51 2.85
CA ILE A 164 -7.84 1.31 2.50
C ILE A 164 -7.70 2.72 3.07
N PHE A 165 -7.30 2.86 4.33
CA PHE A 165 -7.09 4.17 4.96
C PHE A 165 -5.98 4.96 4.28
N LYS A 166 -4.88 4.31 3.87
CA LYS A 166 -3.80 4.92 3.08
C LYS A 166 -4.34 5.59 1.82
N SER A 167 -5.24 4.90 1.09
CA SER A 167 -5.84 5.45 -0.12
C SER A 167 -6.69 6.71 0.15
N GLN A 168 -7.36 6.76 1.30
CA GLN A 168 -8.18 7.90 1.70
C GLN A 168 -7.32 9.10 2.12
N PHE A 169 -6.27 8.88 2.91
CA PHE A 169 -5.31 9.92 3.23
C PHE A 169 -4.59 10.43 1.98
N TYR A 170 -4.17 9.52 1.10
CA TYR A 170 -3.49 9.89 -0.15
C TYR A 170 -4.34 10.86 -0.97
N ARG A 171 -5.65 10.59 -1.09
CA ARG A 171 -6.58 11.48 -1.76
C ARG A 171 -6.66 12.85 -1.11
N HIS A 172 -6.91 12.88 0.19
CA HIS A 172 -7.03 14.12 0.96
C HIS A 172 -5.79 15.01 0.85
N TYR A 173 -4.60 14.43 1.04
CA TYR A 173 -3.35 15.19 0.93
C TYR A 173 -2.94 15.50 -0.51
N SER A 174 -3.45 14.74 -1.49
CA SER A 174 -3.27 15.09 -2.91
C SER A 174 -4.11 16.31 -3.28
N ASP A 175 -5.34 16.41 -2.78
CA ASP A 175 -6.23 17.55 -2.99
C ASP A 175 -5.66 18.83 -2.33
N GLU A 176 -4.92 18.69 -1.22
CA GLU A 176 -4.23 19.79 -0.54
C GLU A 176 -2.85 20.12 -1.13
N GLY A 177 -2.38 19.38 -2.13
CA GLY A 177 -1.07 19.58 -2.77
C GLY A 177 0.14 19.08 -1.96
N CYS A 178 -0.07 18.37 -0.85
CA CYS A 178 0.95 17.89 0.08
C CYS A 178 1.25 16.37 -0.07
N LYS A 179 1.02 15.80 -1.26
CA LYS A 179 1.13 14.34 -1.50
C LYS A 179 2.49 13.73 -1.13
N ASP A 180 3.59 14.41 -1.46
CA ASP A 180 4.93 13.84 -1.28
C ASP A 180 5.33 13.82 0.19
N GLU A 181 4.89 14.83 0.95
CA GLU A 181 5.02 14.86 2.40
C GLU A 181 4.25 13.70 3.04
N PHE A 182 3.00 13.50 2.63
CA PHE A 182 2.18 12.39 3.11
C PHE A 182 2.87 11.03 2.87
N ILE A 183 3.36 10.77 1.66
CA ILE A 183 4.04 9.49 1.34
C ILE A 183 5.24 9.28 2.27
N ARG A 184 6.03 10.34 2.52
CA ARG A 184 7.20 10.27 3.42
C ARG A 184 6.77 9.95 4.85
N ARG A 185 5.76 10.65 5.37
CA ARG A 185 5.21 10.45 6.72
C ARG A 185 4.61 9.06 6.89
N TRP A 186 3.84 8.60 5.91
CA TRP A 186 3.26 7.26 5.90
C TRP A 186 4.32 6.16 5.92
N LYS A 187 5.40 6.29 5.14
CA LYS A 187 6.51 5.31 5.17
C LYS A 187 7.15 5.21 6.56
N VAL A 188 7.30 6.32 7.27
CA VAL A 188 7.82 6.33 8.65
C VAL A 188 6.85 5.63 9.61
N LEU A 189 5.55 5.93 9.50
CA LEU A 189 4.51 5.25 10.28
C LEU A 189 4.52 3.73 10.06
N GLU A 190 4.56 3.31 8.79
CA GLU A 190 4.55 1.90 8.39
C GLU A 190 5.80 1.16 8.89
N ALA A 191 6.98 1.76 8.75
CA ALA A 191 8.22 1.19 9.28
C ALA A 191 8.20 1.07 10.81
N GLY A 192 7.75 2.11 11.51
CA GLY A 192 7.68 2.12 12.98
C GLY A 192 6.66 1.13 13.51
N ALA A 193 5.46 1.06 12.92
CA ALA A 193 4.44 0.09 13.30
C ALA A 193 4.94 -1.34 13.12
N ASN A 194 5.58 -1.65 11.99
CA ASN A 194 6.16 -2.97 11.72
C ASN A 194 7.31 -3.36 12.68
N ALA A 195 7.99 -2.38 13.27
CA ALA A 195 9.05 -2.63 14.24
C ALA A 195 8.50 -3.05 15.61
N ILE A 196 7.43 -2.40 16.07
CA ILE A 196 6.97 -2.52 17.47
C ILE A 196 5.70 -3.37 17.66
N PHE A 197 4.81 -3.44 16.67
CA PHE A 197 3.56 -4.17 16.81
C PHE A 197 3.66 -5.59 16.26
N ARG A 198 3.25 -6.55 17.10
CA ARG A 198 3.15 -7.99 16.78
C ARG A 198 1.72 -8.47 17.04
N PRO A 199 0.70 -8.00 16.29
CA PRO A 199 -0.67 -8.37 16.56
C PRO A 199 -0.92 -9.85 16.23
N MET A 200 -1.83 -10.49 16.99
CA MET A 200 -2.27 -11.87 16.72
C MET A 200 -3.15 -11.98 15.46
N ARG A 201 -3.79 -10.87 15.05
CA ARG A 201 -4.66 -10.75 13.87
C ARG A 201 -4.51 -9.37 13.26
N GLY A 202 -4.59 -9.28 11.94
CA GLY A 202 -4.43 -8.03 11.19
C GLY A 202 -2.96 -7.64 11.01
N THR A 203 -2.73 -6.48 10.40
CA THR A 203 -1.40 -5.92 10.18
C THR A 203 -0.96 -5.05 11.37
N PRO A 204 0.36 -4.79 11.53
CA PRO A 204 0.87 -3.82 12.51
C PRO A 204 0.22 -2.43 12.38
N MET A 205 -0.10 -2.01 11.16
CA MET A 205 -0.81 -0.75 10.93
C MET A 205 -2.28 -0.82 11.40
N ASP A 206 -2.97 -1.95 11.19
CA ASP A 206 -4.34 -2.14 11.70
C ASP A 206 -4.37 -2.04 13.24
N GLU A 207 -3.34 -2.54 13.93
CA GLU A 207 -3.21 -2.40 15.40
C GLU A 207 -3.03 -0.94 15.82
N LEU A 208 -2.26 -0.14 15.07
CA LEU A 208 -2.13 1.30 15.32
C LEU A 208 -3.49 2.01 15.16
N PHE A 209 -4.19 1.74 14.06
CA PHE A 209 -5.53 2.28 13.82
C PHE A 209 -6.55 1.81 14.86
N THR A 210 -6.41 0.57 15.36
CA THR A 210 -7.27 0.05 16.44
C THR A 210 -7.07 0.83 17.72
N ARG A 211 -5.82 1.08 18.12
CA ARG A 211 -5.51 1.91 19.30
C ARG A 211 -6.05 3.34 19.14
N TYR A 212 -5.91 3.91 17.94
CA TYR A 212 -6.43 5.24 17.63
C TYR A 212 -7.97 5.28 17.63
N MET A 213 -8.63 4.25 17.11
CA MET A 213 -10.09 4.11 17.13
C MET A 213 -10.63 4.20 18.55
N TYR A 214 -10.03 3.53 19.53
CA TYR A 214 -10.50 3.61 20.92
C TYR A 214 -10.41 5.03 21.49
N TYR A 215 -9.37 5.79 21.14
CA TYR A 215 -9.28 7.21 21.50
C TYR A 215 -10.40 8.04 20.86
N ARG A 216 -10.66 7.84 19.57
CA ARG A 216 -11.75 8.52 18.86
C ARG A 216 -13.12 8.18 19.44
N ARG A 217 -13.36 6.90 19.75
CA ARG A 217 -14.57 6.44 20.44
C ARG A 217 -14.77 7.15 21.78
N ALA A 218 -13.69 7.28 22.56
CA ALA A 218 -13.73 8.00 23.83
C ALA A 218 -14.07 9.49 23.66
N ARG A 219 -13.48 10.16 22.64
CA ARG A 219 -13.80 11.56 22.31
C ARG A 219 -15.25 11.75 21.86
N LEU A 220 -15.80 10.79 21.11
CA LEU A 220 -17.19 10.80 20.65
C LEU A 220 -18.19 10.35 21.72
N GLY A 221 -17.72 9.94 22.91
CA GLY A 221 -18.58 9.49 24.00
C GLY A 221 -19.30 8.16 23.72
N ILE A 222 -18.80 7.35 22.77
CA ILE A 222 -19.39 6.06 22.39
C ILE A 222 -19.18 5.06 23.53
N ARG A 223 -20.28 4.53 24.08
CA ARG A 223 -20.28 3.59 25.23
C ARG A 223 -20.71 2.17 24.88
N ASP A 224 -20.97 1.90 23.61
CA ASP A 224 -21.39 0.56 23.18
C ASP A 224 -20.32 -0.49 23.49
N THR A 225 -20.79 -1.62 24.02
CA THR A 225 -19.94 -2.77 24.36
C THR A 225 -19.48 -3.53 23.12
N THR A 226 -20.21 -3.41 22.01
CA THR A 226 -19.82 -3.97 20.71
C THR A 226 -18.87 -3.00 20.00
N THR A 227 -17.64 -3.45 19.75
CA THR A 227 -16.67 -2.68 18.96
C THR A 227 -16.95 -2.91 17.47
N ALA A 228 -17.27 -1.84 16.75
CA ALA A 228 -17.38 -1.86 15.30
C ALA A 228 -16.06 -2.28 14.64
N SER A 229 -16.11 -2.81 13.42
CA SER A 229 -14.89 -3.05 12.65
C SER A 229 -14.19 -1.72 12.35
N LEU A 230 -12.88 -1.75 12.11
CA LEU A 230 -12.12 -0.55 11.74
C LEU A 230 -12.72 0.11 10.50
N ARG A 231 -13.12 -0.69 9.50
CA ARG A 231 -13.73 -0.21 8.27
C ARG A 231 -15.04 0.52 8.52
N ASP A 232 -15.93 -0.06 9.33
CA ASP A 232 -17.22 0.56 9.63
C ASP A 232 -17.03 1.86 10.42
N PHE A 233 -16.10 1.85 11.37
CA PHE A 233 -15.85 3.01 12.23
C PHE A 233 -15.24 4.18 11.45
N PHE A 234 -14.13 3.95 10.74
CA PHE A 234 -13.46 5.01 10.00
C PHE A 234 -14.11 5.32 8.66
N GLY A 235 -14.92 4.41 8.11
CA GLY A 235 -15.67 4.61 6.86
C GLY A 235 -16.90 5.50 6.99
N ALA A 236 -17.35 5.79 8.23
CA ALA A 236 -18.46 6.70 8.49
C ALA A 236 -18.25 8.07 7.83
N ASP A 237 -19.35 8.65 7.34
CA ASP A 237 -19.39 9.97 6.69
C ASP A 237 -18.34 10.16 5.58
N GLY A 238 -18.08 9.09 4.80
CA GLY A 238 -17.14 9.16 3.68
C GLY A 238 -15.69 9.38 4.14
N TYR A 239 -15.31 8.73 5.25
CA TYR A 239 -13.99 8.83 5.87
C TYR A 239 -13.65 10.19 6.46
N ALA A 240 -14.66 10.97 6.90
CA ALA A 240 -14.46 12.29 7.48
C ALA A 240 -13.41 12.29 8.61
N MET A 241 -13.44 11.28 9.49
CA MET A 241 -12.49 11.18 10.60
C MET A 241 -11.03 11.08 10.14
N LEU A 242 -10.75 10.43 9.01
CA LEU A 242 -9.39 10.31 8.47
C LEU A 242 -8.92 11.62 7.83
N LYS A 243 -9.84 12.47 7.36
CA LYS A 243 -9.56 13.74 6.67
C LYS A 243 -9.47 14.94 7.62
N GLU A 244 -9.50 14.70 8.93
CA GLU A 244 -9.27 15.76 9.91
C GLU A 244 -7.76 16.03 10.00
N GLU A 245 -7.34 17.30 9.94
CA GLU A 245 -5.92 17.73 9.93
C GLU A 245 -5.07 17.06 11.03
N GLY A 246 -5.65 16.87 12.22
CA GLY A 246 -4.95 16.29 13.38
C GLY A 246 -4.77 14.77 13.33
N THR A 247 -5.45 14.05 12.44
CA THR A 247 -5.54 12.58 12.50
C THR A 247 -4.23 11.89 12.16
N LEU A 248 -3.53 12.33 11.11
CA LEU A 248 -2.21 11.77 10.79
C LEU A 248 -1.19 12.09 11.89
N GLY A 249 -1.23 13.31 12.45
CA GLY A 249 -0.37 13.70 13.56
C GLY A 249 -0.65 12.90 14.85
N ASP A 250 -1.92 12.65 15.17
CA ASP A 250 -2.31 11.81 16.30
C ASP A 250 -1.74 10.40 16.18
N LEU A 251 -1.78 9.81 14.98
CA LEU A 251 -1.24 8.47 14.70
C LEU A 251 0.28 8.43 14.89
N GLU A 252 0.99 9.47 14.43
CA GLU A 252 2.45 9.60 14.60
C GLU A 252 2.83 9.74 16.08
N VAL A 253 2.12 10.58 16.82
CA VAL A 253 2.34 10.79 18.26
C VAL A 253 2.03 9.52 19.04
N LEU A 254 0.94 8.82 18.68
CA LEU A 254 0.60 7.53 19.27
C LEU A 254 1.68 6.48 19.02
N LEU A 255 2.18 6.40 17.79
CA LEU A 255 3.24 5.46 17.43
C LEU A 255 4.53 5.77 18.20
N GLY A 256 4.91 7.05 18.28
CA GLY A 256 6.08 7.49 19.04
C GLY A 256 6.00 7.16 20.53
N PHE A 257 4.81 7.29 21.13
CA PHE A 257 4.58 6.84 22.52
C PHE A 257 4.82 5.34 22.67
N TRP A 258 4.27 4.52 21.78
CA TRP A 258 4.43 3.07 21.86
C TRP A 258 5.86 2.62 21.57
N HIS A 259 6.60 3.35 20.74
CA HIS A 259 8.04 3.15 20.58
C HIS A 259 8.80 3.39 21.89
N LYS A 260 8.49 4.47 22.63
CA LYS A 260 9.08 4.71 23.96
C LYS A 260 8.72 3.59 24.95
N VAL A 261 7.48 3.09 24.90
CA VAL A 261 7.03 1.99 25.77
C VAL A 261 7.81 0.69 25.47
N ASP A 262 8.00 0.37 24.19
CA ASP A 262 8.75 -0.81 23.74
C ASP A 262 10.23 -0.72 24.11
N ALA A 263 10.86 0.44 23.87
CA ALA A 263 12.25 0.73 24.23
C ALA A 263 12.46 0.90 25.75
N GLN A 264 11.39 1.00 26.54
CA GLN A 264 11.43 1.29 27.99
C GLN A 264 12.10 2.64 28.33
N GLU A 265 11.98 3.62 27.45
CA GLU A 265 12.64 4.92 27.56
C GLU A 265 11.69 6.03 28.03
N GLY A 266 12.21 6.97 28.83
CA GLY A 266 11.44 8.16 29.26
C GLY A 266 10.40 7.91 30.36
N PHE A 267 10.40 6.72 31.00
CA PHE A 267 9.48 6.38 32.09
C PHE A 267 10.20 6.16 33.42
N SER A 268 9.54 6.51 34.53
CA SER A 268 10.05 6.17 35.87
C SER A 268 10.07 4.66 36.10
N GLY A 269 11.01 4.18 36.93
CA GLY A 269 11.11 2.74 37.26
C GLY A 269 9.86 2.14 37.92
N ARG A 270 8.95 2.96 38.45
CA ARG A 270 7.62 2.50 38.92
C ARG A 270 6.66 2.25 37.75
N VAL A 271 6.66 3.13 36.75
CA VAL A 271 5.83 3.00 35.54
C VAL A 271 6.31 1.82 34.70
N LEU A 272 7.62 1.66 34.52
CA LEU A 272 8.20 0.51 33.82
C LEU A 272 7.79 -0.82 34.46
N ARG A 273 7.83 -0.93 35.80
CA ARG A 273 7.34 -2.12 36.52
C ARG A 273 5.85 -2.40 36.27
N ARG A 274 5.01 -1.35 36.18
CA ARG A 274 3.58 -1.52 35.88
C ARG A 274 3.34 -1.94 34.44
N LEU A 275 4.02 -1.32 33.47
CA LEU A 275 3.96 -1.69 32.05
C LEU A 275 4.44 -3.14 31.85
N PHE A 276 5.52 -3.53 32.54
CA PHE A 276 5.99 -4.90 32.55
C PHE A 276 4.92 -5.88 33.01
N VAL A 277 4.24 -5.61 34.14
CA VAL A 277 3.14 -6.47 34.62
C VAL A 277 1.98 -6.52 33.63
N LEU A 278 1.65 -5.41 32.96
CA LEU A 278 0.58 -5.35 31.97
C LEU A 278 0.88 -6.17 30.71
N ASN A 279 2.14 -6.32 30.32
CA ASN A 279 2.54 -7.19 29.21
C ASN A 279 2.21 -8.67 29.45
N TYR A 280 2.02 -9.10 30.70
CA TYR A 280 1.57 -10.45 31.06
C TYR A 280 0.06 -10.55 31.27
N ALA A 281 -0.72 -9.51 30.93
CA ALA A 281 -2.16 -9.57 30.97
C ALA A 281 -2.71 -10.59 29.95
N PRO A 282 -3.79 -11.31 30.29
CA PRO A 282 -4.36 -12.35 29.40
C PRO A 282 -5.00 -11.79 28.13
N ASN A 283 -5.25 -10.48 28.07
CA ASN A 283 -5.74 -9.80 26.87
C ASN A 283 -5.04 -8.45 26.67
N GLY A 284 -5.04 -7.97 25.43
CA GLY A 284 -4.39 -6.72 25.03
C GLY A 284 -5.21 -5.45 25.34
N MET A 285 -6.37 -5.52 25.98
CA MET A 285 -7.27 -4.36 26.12
C MET A 285 -6.63 -3.18 26.86
N TRP A 286 -5.67 -3.45 27.75
CA TRP A 286 -4.94 -2.43 28.47
C TRP A 286 -4.18 -1.49 27.52
N THR A 287 -3.73 -1.96 26.35
CA THR A 287 -3.03 -1.11 25.38
C THR A 287 -3.96 -0.04 24.82
N TYR A 288 -5.22 -0.37 24.59
CA TYR A 288 -6.23 0.59 24.11
C TYR A 288 -6.52 1.65 25.18
N LEU A 289 -6.68 1.23 26.43
CA LEU A 289 -6.90 2.15 27.57
C LEU A 289 -5.72 3.11 27.77
N VAL A 290 -4.50 2.59 27.72
CA VAL A 290 -3.28 3.40 27.84
C VAL A 290 -3.15 4.37 26.66
N SER A 291 -3.48 3.92 25.44
CA SER A 291 -3.48 4.77 24.23
C SER A 291 -4.47 5.93 24.35
N VAL A 292 -5.72 5.65 24.79
CA VAL A 292 -6.74 6.68 25.05
C VAL A 292 -6.26 7.68 26.09
N TRP A 293 -5.70 7.18 27.20
CA TRP A 293 -5.21 8.03 28.26
C TRP A 293 -4.09 8.95 27.78
N PHE A 294 -3.08 8.39 27.09
CA PHE A 294 -1.96 9.15 26.56
C PHE A 294 -2.43 10.25 25.61
N LEU A 295 -3.22 9.90 24.59
CA LEU A 295 -3.68 10.87 23.61
C LEU A 295 -4.61 11.95 24.20
N SER A 296 -5.23 11.69 25.35
CA SER A 296 -6.10 12.66 26.05
C SER A 296 -5.36 13.54 27.07
N ASN A 297 -4.13 13.20 27.47
CA ASN A 297 -3.39 13.88 28.53
C ASN A 297 -1.99 14.37 28.08
N ARG A 298 -1.70 14.31 26.78
CA ARG A 298 -0.44 14.80 26.22
C ARG A 298 -0.42 16.32 26.10
N ASP A 299 0.77 16.92 26.19
CA ASP A 299 1.03 18.31 25.84
C ASP A 299 1.22 18.49 24.32
N ALA A 300 1.43 19.75 23.89
CA ALA A 300 1.56 20.12 22.48
C ALA A 300 2.78 19.46 21.81
N GLU A 301 3.81 19.12 22.58
CA GLU A 301 5.04 18.45 22.15
C GLU A 301 4.93 16.92 22.20
N GLY A 302 3.76 16.36 22.53
CA GLY A 302 3.53 14.91 22.62
C GLY A 302 4.17 14.26 23.85
N ASN A 303 4.55 15.06 24.84
CA ASN A 303 5.02 14.60 26.14
C ASN A 303 3.87 14.58 27.15
N LEU A 304 4.12 13.90 28.27
CA LEU A 304 3.18 13.89 29.39
C LEU A 304 3.56 15.06 30.30
N ASP A 305 2.70 16.06 30.45
CA ASP A 305 2.89 17.12 31.44
C ASP A 305 3.08 16.49 32.82
N PRO A 306 4.30 16.56 33.43
CA PRO A 306 4.59 15.87 34.69
C PRO A 306 3.82 16.47 35.88
N LEU A 307 3.18 17.64 35.73
CA LEU A 307 2.68 18.44 36.85
C LEU A 307 1.16 18.61 36.94
N SER A 308 0.37 18.18 35.95
CA SER A 308 -1.10 18.40 36.04
C SER A 308 -1.93 17.25 36.60
N LYS A 309 -1.43 16.00 36.78
CA LYS A 309 -2.09 14.97 37.63
C LYS A 309 -1.24 13.70 37.85
N ARG A 310 -0.44 13.68 38.91
CA ARG A 310 0.14 12.45 39.52
C ARG A 310 -0.89 11.34 39.80
N ALA A 311 -2.17 11.70 39.95
CA ALA A 311 -3.27 10.78 40.26
C ALA A 311 -3.78 9.92 39.08
N ASN A 312 -3.47 10.26 37.82
CA ASN A 312 -4.19 9.67 36.67
C ASN A 312 -3.63 8.33 36.17
N LEU A 313 -2.29 8.18 36.12
CA LEU A 313 -1.64 6.88 35.85
C LEU A 313 -1.82 5.90 37.02
N GLU A 314 -1.92 6.41 38.24
CA GLU A 314 -2.30 5.62 39.41
C GLU A 314 -3.76 5.16 39.35
N ALA A 315 -4.67 6.02 38.91
CA ALA A 315 -6.07 5.66 38.71
C ALA A 315 -6.25 4.61 37.60
N LEU A 316 -5.54 4.69 36.47
CA LEU A 316 -5.63 3.68 35.39
C LEU A 316 -4.99 2.34 35.76
N GLY A 317 -3.81 2.35 36.38
CA GLY A 317 -3.21 1.12 36.92
C GLY A 317 -4.13 0.47 37.95
N ASN A 318 -4.72 1.25 38.85
CA ASN A 318 -5.66 0.74 39.84
C ASN A 318 -7.00 0.30 39.22
N LYS A 319 -7.52 0.99 38.20
CA LYS A 319 -8.80 0.66 37.54
C LYS A 319 -8.68 -0.61 36.68
N ALA A 320 -7.59 -0.77 35.92
CA ALA A 320 -7.29 -2.00 35.20
C ALA A 320 -7.06 -3.19 36.16
N LEU A 321 -6.42 -2.95 37.32
CA LEU A 321 -6.29 -3.96 38.38
C LEU A 321 -7.61 -4.25 39.12
N LEU A 322 -8.51 -3.27 39.25
CA LEU A 322 -9.84 -3.42 39.86
C LEU A 322 -10.80 -4.22 38.96
N GLU A 323 -10.79 -3.98 37.64
CA GLU A 323 -11.54 -4.81 36.68
C GLU A 323 -11.09 -6.29 36.72
N LYS A 324 -9.80 -6.53 37.01
CA LYS A 324 -9.26 -7.89 37.24
C LYS A 324 -9.86 -8.56 38.50
N ARG A 325 -10.12 -7.80 39.57
CA ARG A 325 -10.78 -8.32 40.80
C ARG A 325 -12.26 -8.65 40.57
N VAL A 326 -12.97 -7.82 39.79
CA VAL A 326 -14.39 -8.04 39.49
C VAL A 326 -14.61 -9.25 38.57
N ASN A 327 -13.72 -9.48 37.60
CA ASN A 327 -13.80 -10.68 36.75
C ASN A 327 -13.37 -11.98 37.45
N SER A 328 -12.56 -11.90 38.52
CA SER A 328 -12.12 -13.06 39.29
C SER A 328 -13.14 -13.53 40.35
N THR A 329 -14.21 -12.78 40.60
CA THR A 329 -15.23 -13.08 41.64
C THR A 329 -16.54 -13.64 41.07
N ARG A 330 -16.61 -13.88 39.74
CA ARG A 330 -17.66 -14.69 39.12
C ARG A 330 -17.09 -16.04 38.72
N ASN A 331 -17.04 -16.95 39.68
CA ASN A 331 -17.04 -18.40 39.48
C ASN A 331 -17.67 -19.05 40.71
#